data_AF-A0A6M0C0L1-F1
#
_entry.id   AF-A0A6M0C0L1-F1
#
_cell.length_a   1.000
_cell.length_b   1.000
_cell.length_c   1.000
_cell.angle_alpha   90.00
_cell.angle_beta   90.00
_cell.angle_gamma   90.00
#
_symmetry.space_group_name_H-M   'P 1'
#
loop_
_entity.id
_entity.type
_entity.pdbx_description
1 polymer ?
#
loop_
_entity_poly.entity_id
_entity_poly.type
_entity_poly.pdbx_seq_one_letter_code
_entity_poly.pdbx_strand_id
1 'polypeptide(L)'
;QVISDPELVLPTVIAEYIPVGIKGLLIACFIAAAMSTFDSIINSSAAYWVKDIYQAYLKPEASNQQLVNQGRLASIVIVGLGLMFSFNITNINDIWGWLTLGLGTGLFIPLVLRWYWWRFNGYGFAIGTGAGLVAAILTKGVILPVVNNSQIQEYILFLVPSICSFLGCILGTFFTPATNLETIDNFYRVTRPFGFWEVVRKKLPTNIQAKIQAENKRDIMATLIAIPWQLVLFLMGMMLMMKQWDNFGILLLIFILLSIGLYFTWFKYLEKI
;
A
#
# COMPACT_ATOMS: atom_id res chain seq x y z
N GLN A 1 -29.03 22.85 0.88
CA GLN A 1 -27.89 23.76 1.11
C GLN A 1 -26.73 23.31 0.25
N VAL A 2 -25.94 24.22 -0.31
CA VAL A 2 -24.66 23.86 -0.94
C VAL A 2 -23.65 23.74 0.20
N ILE A 3 -23.15 22.52 0.45
CA ILE A 3 -22.15 22.28 1.48
C ILE A 3 -20.80 22.69 0.89
N SER A 4 -20.17 23.71 1.46
CA SER A 4 -18.91 24.30 0.96
C SER A 4 -17.69 23.44 1.29
N ASP A 5 -17.77 22.64 2.35
CA ASP A 5 -16.73 21.70 2.75
C ASP A 5 -17.19 20.25 2.45
N PRO A 6 -16.59 19.58 1.45
CA PRO A 6 -16.91 18.20 1.12
C PRO A 6 -16.85 17.23 2.32
N GLU A 7 -16.03 17.52 3.33
CA GLU A 7 -15.87 16.66 4.51
C GLU A 7 -17.12 16.67 5.40
N LEU A 8 -17.90 17.74 5.37
CA LEU A 8 -19.12 17.90 6.16
C LEU A 8 -20.37 17.29 5.49
N VAL A 9 -20.26 16.88 4.23
CA VAL A 9 -21.41 16.33 3.47
C VAL A 9 -22.02 15.14 4.18
N LEU A 10 -21.20 14.16 4.56
CA LEU A 10 -21.68 12.93 5.20
C LEU A 10 -22.28 13.19 6.60
N PRO A 11 -21.61 13.94 7.51
CA PRO A 11 -22.21 14.34 8.79
C PRO A 11 -23.54 15.08 8.65
N THR A 12 -23.65 16.04 7.74
CA THR A 12 -24.88 16.81 7.51
C THR A 12 -26.00 15.93 7.01
N VAL A 13 -25.73 15.02 6.07
CA VAL A 13 -26.74 14.06 5.57
C VAL A 13 -27.26 13.19 6.71
N ILE A 14 -26.38 12.68 7.56
CA ILE A 14 -26.77 11.86 8.71
C ILE A 14 -27.62 12.68 9.69
N ALA A 15 -27.24 13.92 9.95
CA ALA A 15 -27.93 14.77 10.92
C ALA A 15 -29.32 15.20 10.43
N GLU A 16 -29.46 15.59 9.17
CA GLU A 16 -30.67 16.23 8.64
C GLU A 16 -31.65 15.26 7.98
N TYR A 17 -31.16 14.18 7.34
CA TYR A 17 -31.99 13.34 6.47
C TYR A 17 -32.24 11.92 7.01
N ILE A 18 -31.52 11.48 8.05
CA ILE A 18 -31.67 10.12 8.59
C ILE A 18 -32.59 10.09 9.82
N PRO A 19 -33.60 9.19 9.86
CA PRO A 19 -34.50 9.03 11.00
C PRO A 19 -33.80 8.70 12.33
N VAL A 20 -34.42 9.10 13.43
CA VAL A 20 -34.03 8.70 14.79
C VAL A 20 -34.05 7.18 14.90
N GLY A 21 -33.07 6.59 15.59
CA GLY A 21 -32.82 5.14 15.60
C GLY A 21 -31.77 4.73 14.57
N ILE A 22 -32.05 4.86 13.27
CA ILE A 22 -31.07 4.56 12.19
C ILE A 22 -29.86 5.49 12.29
N LYS A 23 -30.08 6.77 12.61
CA LYS A 23 -29.02 7.73 12.88
C LYS A 23 -28.04 7.25 13.96
N GLY A 24 -28.58 6.73 15.07
CA GLY A 24 -27.77 6.19 16.17
C GLY A 24 -26.99 4.95 15.75
N LEU A 25 -27.62 4.05 14.99
CA LEU A 25 -26.96 2.88 14.41
C LEU A 25 -25.82 3.27 13.48
N LEU A 26 -26.03 4.23 12.57
CA LEU A 26 -25.00 4.70 11.65
C LEU A 26 -23.79 5.29 12.39
N ILE A 27 -24.04 6.16 13.38
CA ILE A 27 -22.97 6.76 14.19
C ILE A 27 -22.18 5.66 14.92
N ALA A 28 -22.87 4.67 15.51
CA ALA A 28 -22.21 3.53 16.14
C ALA A 28 -21.36 2.73 15.14
N CYS A 29 -21.87 2.46 13.94
CA CYS A 29 -21.11 1.79 12.88
C CYS A 29 -19.88 2.58 12.45
N PHE A 30 -19.97 3.91 12.33
CA PHE A 30 -18.82 4.75 11.99
C PHE A 30 -17.75 4.74 13.08
N ILE A 31 -18.15 4.85 14.35
CA ILE A 31 -17.23 4.74 15.48
C ILE A 31 -16.57 3.35 15.50
N ALA A 32 -17.35 2.28 15.28
CA ALA A 32 -16.83 0.92 15.24
C ALA A 32 -15.82 0.72 14.10
N ALA A 33 -16.12 1.22 12.89
CA ALA A 33 -15.22 1.15 11.74
C ALA A 33 -13.93 1.95 11.97
N ALA A 34 -14.05 3.15 12.55
CA ALA A 34 -12.90 3.99 12.92
C ALA A 34 -12.03 3.30 13.98
N MET A 35 -12.65 2.71 15.01
CA MET A 35 -11.95 1.98 16.08
C MET A 35 -11.24 0.73 15.54
N SER A 36 -11.84 0.00 14.59
CA SER A 36 -11.20 -1.16 13.96
C SER A 36 -9.92 -0.78 13.21
N THR A 37 -9.95 0.34 12.48
CA THR A 37 -8.77 0.86 11.77
C THR A 37 -7.72 1.37 12.76
N PHE A 38 -8.16 2.13 13.77
CA PHE A 38 -7.29 2.69 14.80
C PHE A 38 -6.56 1.60 15.58
N ASP A 39 -7.29 0.59 16.07
CA ASP A 39 -6.72 -0.55 16.80
C ASP A 39 -5.70 -1.31 15.95
N SER A 40 -6.03 -1.60 14.68
CA SER A 40 -5.13 -2.29 13.77
C SER A 40 -3.81 -1.53 13.56
N ILE A 41 -3.87 -0.21 13.33
CA ILE A 41 -2.67 0.63 13.14
C ILE A 41 -1.82 0.68 14.41
N ILE A 42 -2.44 0.89 15.57
CA ILE A 42 -1.71 0.96 16.85
C ILE A 42 -1.07 -0.39 17.19
N ASN A 43 -1.80 -1.49 17.00
CA ASN A 43 -1.31 -2.84 17.25
C ASN A 43 -0.15 -3.20 16.32
N SER A 44 -0.26 -2.96 15.02
CA SER A 44 0.84 -3.19 14.07
C SER A 44 2.06 -2.32 14.36
N SER A 45 1.86 -1.05 14.71
CA SER A 45 2.96 -0.12 15.03
C SER A 45 3.68 -0.51 16.32
N ALA A 46 2.94 -0.95 17.34
CA ALA A 46 3.52 -1.49 18.56
C ALA A 46 4.30 -2.78 18.29
N ALA A 47 3.84 -3.64 17.38
CA ALA A 47 4.56 -4.84 16.97
C ALA A 47 5.90 -4.51 16.30
N TYR A 48 5.96 -3.49 15.44
CA TYR A 48 7.23 -3.01 14.85
C TYR A 48 8.21 -2.55 15.93
N TRP A 49 7.75 -1.78 16.93
CA TRP A 49 8.59 -1.41 18.07
C TRP A 49 9.12 -2.65 18.82
N VAL A 50 8.21 -3.57 19.16
CA VAL A 50 8.56 -4.73 20.00
C VAL A 50 9.50 -5.70 19.28
N LYS A 51 9.22 -6.03 18.02
CA LYS A 51 9.95 -7.06 17.27
C LYS A 51 11.17 -6.51 16.57
N ASP A 52 11.01 -5.40 15.85
CA ASP A 52 12.05 -4.92 14.93
C ASP A 52 13.07 -4.01 15.62
N ILE A 53 12.72 -3.44 16.78
CA ILE A 53 13.60 -2.53 17.54
C ILE A 53 13.97 -3.15 18.88
N TYR A 54 12.98 -3.37 19.76
CA TYR A 54 13.24 -3.78 21.12
C TYR A 54 13.83 -5.19 21.19
N GLN A 55 13.18 -6.19 20.61
CA GLN A 55 13.69 -7.56 20.61
C GLN A 55 14.91 -7.70 19.69
N ALA A 56 14.91 -7.12 18.49
CA ALA A 56 16.03 -7.30 17.57
C ALA A 56 17.35 -6.67 18.05
N TYR A 57 17.31 -5.50 18.73
CA TYR A 57 18.52 -4.73 19.02
C TYR A 57 18.70 -4.35 20.49
N LEU A 58 17.64 -4.04 21.24
CA LEU A 58 17.77 -3.55 22.62
C LEU A 58 17.85 -4.70 23.64
N LYS A 59 17.04 -5.73 23.47
CA LYS A 59 16.97 -6.89 24.37
C LYS A 59 16.52 -8.17 23.63
N PRO A 60 17.46 -8.87 22.95
CA PRO A 60 17.18 -10.13 22.24
C PRO A 60 16.54 -11.22 23.11
N GLU A 61 17.03 -11.36 24.35
CA GLU A 61 16.55 -12.36 25.32
C GLU A 61 15.39 -11.84 26.20
N ALA A 62 14.56 -10.94 25.68
CA ALA A 62 13.40 -10.43 26.41
C ALA A 62 12.34 -11.53 26.61
N SER A 63 11.83 -11.65 27.84
CA SER A 63 10.74 -12.59 28.11
C SER A 63 9.42 -12.14 27.47
N ASN A 64 8.49 -13.07 27.23
CA ASN A 64 7.17 -12.75 26.67
C ASN A 64 6.44 -11.64 27.46
N GLN A 65 6.55 -11.65 28.79
CA GLN A 65 5.95 -10.61 29.63
C GLN A 65 6.58 -9.22 29.35
N GLN A 66 7.90 -9.17 29.13
CA GLN A 66 8.58 -7.92 28.79
C GLN A 66 8.16 -7.42 27.41
N LEU A 67 8.03 -8.31 26.42
CA LEU A 67 7.57 -7.96 25.08
C LEU A 67 6.14 -7.39 25.12
N VAL A 68 5.22 -8.00 25.87
CA VAL A 68 3.84 -7.50 26.03
C VAL A 68 3.83 -6.12 26.71
N ASN A 69 4.64 -5.94 27.76
CA ASN A 69 4.73 -4.65 28.46
C ASN A 69 5.28 -3.55 27.55
N GLN A 70 6.29 -3.85 26.73
CA GLN A 70 6.83 -2.92 25.73
C GLN A 70 5.82 -2.61 24.63
N GLY A 71 5.00 -3.59 24.22
CA GLY A 71 3.90 -3.36 23.28
C GLY A 71 2.90 -2.35 23.83
N ARG A 72 2.45 -2.53 25.08
CA ARG A 72 1.53 -1.57 25.74
C ARG A 72 2.14 -0.18 25.88
N LEU A 73 3.42 -0.09 26.24
CA LEU A 73 4.13 1.19 26.34
C LEU A 73 4.20 1.88 24.96
N ALA A 74 4.56 1.14 23.92
CA ALA A 74 4.60 1.65 22.55
C ALA A 74 3.22 2.16 22.10
N SER A 75 2.15 1.40 22.37
CA SER A 75 0.78 1.84 22.06
C SER A 75 0.45 3.18 22.74
N ILE A 76 0.75 3.32 24.04
CA ILE A 76 0.50 4.58 24.77
C ILE A 76 1.30 5.74 24.16
N VAL A 77 2.58 5.52 23.87
CA VAL A 77 3.46 6.55 23.29
C VAL A 77 2.98 6.96 21.89
N ILE A 78 2.65 6.01 21.02
CA ILE A 78 2.20 6.26 19.65
C ILE A 78 0.86 7.02 19.67
N VAL A 79 -0.09 6.61 20.52
CA VAL A 79 -1.36 7.33 20.69
C VAL A 79 -1.12 8.74 21.22
N GLY A 80 -0.26 8.91 22.22
CA GLY A 80 0.08 10.21 22.78
C GLY A 80 0.68 11.17 21.74
N LEU A 81 1.63 10.69 20.93
CA LEU A 81 2.22 11.45 19.83
C LEU A 81 1.18 11.77 18.74
N GLY A 82 0.34 10.81 18.37
CA GLY A 82 -0.74 11.01 17.40
C GLY A 82 -1.73 12.09 17.83
N LEU A 83 -2.15 12.07 19.10
CA LEU A 83 -3.01 13.10 19.68
C LEU A 83 -2.33 14.48 19.68
N MET A 84 -1.04 14.53 20.04
CA MET A 84 -0.27 15.77 20.02
C MET A 84 -0.19 16.37 18.61
N PHE A 85 0.06 15.54 17.59
CA PHE A 85 0.05 16.00 16.20
C PHE A 85 -1.33 16.42 15.74
N SER A 86 -2.39 15.72 16.14
CA SER A 86 -3.78 16.01 15.75
C SER A 86 -4.19 17.46 16.02
N PHE A 87 -3.75 18.05 17.15
CA PHE A 87 -4.06 19.46 17.48
C PHE A 87 -3.46 20.49 16.51
N ASN A 88 -2.46 20.11 15.71
CA ASN A 88 -1.80 20.98 14.74
C ASN A 88 -2.28 20.76 13.30
N ILE A 89 -3.22 19.83 13.08
CA ILE A 89 -3.74 19.46 11.77
C ILE A 89 -5.01 20.26 11.50
N THR A 90 -4.99 21.12 10.48
CA THR A 90 -6.17 21.91 10.07
C THR A 90 -6.93 21.30 8.90
N ASN A 91 -6.27 20.53 8.03
CA ASN A 91 -6.86 19.93 6.83
C ASN A 91 -6.34 18.49 6.66
N ILE A 92 -7.25 17.52 6.61
CA ILE A 92 -6.89 16.10 6.47
C ILE A 92 -6.44 15.76 5.05
N ASN A 93 -6.98 16.41 4.02
CA ASN A 93 -6.60 16.19 2.63
C ASN A 93 -5.14 16.56 2.37
N ASP A 94 -4.65 17.64 2.99
CA ASP A 94 -3.26 18.08 2.83
C ASP A 94 -2.28 17.05 3.40
N ILE A 95 -2.63 16.45 4.54
CA ILE A 95 -1.80 15.42 5.19
C ILE A 95 -1.90 14.10 4.47
N TRP A 96 -3.10 13.72 4.05
CA TRP A 96 -3.33 12.51 3.26
C TRP A 96 -2.58 12.56 1.93
N GLY A 97 -2.69 13.68 1.21
CA GLY A 97 -1.95 13.93 -0.02
C GLY A 97 -0.45 13.88 0.22
N TRP A 98 0.03 14.46 1.31
CA TRP A 98 1.45 14.40 1.66
C TRP A 98 1.95 12.99 2.00
N LEU A 99 1.21 12.23 2.81
CA LEU A 99 1.54 10.84 3.16
C LEU A 99 1.53 9.95 1.92
N THR A 100 0.50 10.08 1.07
CA THR A 100 0.28 9.19 -0.07
C THR A 100 1.18 9.54 -1.25
N LEU A 101 1.18 10.80 -1.67
CA LEU A 101 1.89 11.26 -2.86
C LEU A 101 3.35 11.65 -2.57
N GLY A 102 3.66 12.12 -1.37
CA GLY A 102 5.03 12.45 -0.96
C GLY A 102 5.78 11.22 -0.45
N LEU A 103 5.40 10.74 0.74
CA LEU A 103 6.16 9.67 1.42
C LEU A 103 5.90 8.28 0.80
N GLY A 104 4.65 8.00 0.42
CA GLY A 104 4.25 6.72 -0.18
C GLY A 104 4.93 6.44 -1.51
N THR A 105 5.17 7.45 -2.34
CA THR A 105 5.81 7.30 -3.66
C THR A 105 7.29 6.96 -3.55
N GLY A 106 7.99 7.56 -2.58
CA GLY A 106 9.38 7.23 -2.26
C GLY A 106 9.57 5.76 -1.86
N LEU A 107 8.56 5.14 -1.25
CA LEU A 107 8.55 3.73 -0.85
C LEU A 107 8.04 2.78 -1.95
N PHE A 108 7.12 3.25 -2.78
CA PHE A 108 6.46 2.44 -3.81
C PHE A 108 7.45 1.81 -4.79
N ILE A 109 8.43 2.58 -5.26
CA ILE A 109 9.42 2.10 -6.25
C ILE A 109 10.24 0.90 -5.72
N PRO A 110 10.92 0.97 -4.57
CA PRO A 110 11.60 -0.18 -3.96
C PRO A 110 10.70 -1.39 -3.73
N LEU A 111 9.44 -1.17 -3.33
CA LEU A 111 8.46 -2.23 -3.06
C LEU A 111 8.05 -3.00 -4.32
N VAL A 112 8.07 -2.34 -5.48
CA VAL A 112 7.84 -2.99 -6.78
C VAL A 112 9.11 -3.67 -7.28
N LEU A 113 10.25 -2.97 -7.27
CA LEU A 113 11.51 -3.47 -7.83
C LEU A 113 11.98 -4.79 -7.19
N ARG A 114 11.74 -4.98 -5.89
CA ARG A 114 12.11 -6.21 -5.17
C ARG A 114 11.50 -7.49 -5.75
N TRP A 115 10.35 -7.41 -6.40
CA TRP A 115 9.68 -8.58 -6.96
C TRP A 115 10.15 -8.89 -8.38
N TYR A 116 10.56 -7.88 -9.14
CA TYR A 116 10.79 -8.02 -10.58
C TYR A 116 12.26 -8.03 -10.99
N TRP A 117 13.18 -7.59 -10.12
CA TRP A 117 14.60 -7.47 -10.46
C TRP A 117 15.48 -8.36 -9.57
N TRP A 118 16.03 -9.43 -10.16
CA TRP A 118 16.82 -10.44 -9.45
C TRP A 118 18.05 -9.91 -8.70
N ARG A 119 18.63 -8.80 -9.17
CA ARG A 119 19.86 -8.22 -8.61
C ARG A 119 19.57 -7.22 -7.48
N PHE A 120 18.32 -6.81 -7.32
CA PHE A 120 17.91 -5.83 -6.31
C PHE A 120 18.15 -6.37 -4.90
N ASN A 121 18.86 -5.61 -4.08
CA ASN A 121 19.32 -6.02 -2.76
C ASN A 121 18.79 -5.06 -1.66
N GLY A 122 18.99 -5.44 -0.40
CA GLY A 122 18.52 -4.65 0.75
C GLY A 122 19.11 -3.25 0.82
N TYR A 123 20.34 -3.05 0.35
CA TYR A 123 20.96 -1.72 0.29
C TYR A 123 20.33 -0.83 -0.77
N GLY A 124 20.05 -1.36 -1.96
CA GLY A 124 19.30 -0.66 -3.02
C GLY A 124 17.91 -0.26 -2.53
N PHE A 125 17.24 -1.13 -1.78
CA PHE A 125 15.96 -0.80 -1.13
C PHE A 125 16.11 0.38 -0.16
N ALA A 126 17.06 0.31 0.78
CA ALA A 126 17.25 1.36 1.79
C ALA A 126 17.66 2.70 1.18
N ILE A 127 18.61 2.72 0.24
CA ILE A 127 19.08 3.93 -0.44
C ILE A 127 17.98 4.53 -1.30
N GLY A 128 17.24 3.70 -2.05
CA GLY A 128 16.10 4.16 -2.85
C GLY A 128 14.99 4.78 -2.00
N THR A 129 14.58 4.09 -0.93
CA THR A 129 13.63 4.62 0.04
C THR A 129 14.12 5.95 0.63
N GLY A 130 15.36 6.01 1.12
CA GLY A 130 15.93 7.23 1.70
C GLY A 130 15.97 8.39 0.70
N ALA A 131 16.42 8.15 -0.53
CA ALA A 131 16.46 9.15 -1.60
C ALA A 131 15.05 9.66 -1.94
N GLY A 132 14.06 8.78 -2.03
CA GLY A 132 12.66 9.13 -2.25
C GLY A 132 12.08 9.99 -1.12
N LEU A 133 12.28 9.59 0.13
CA LEU A 133 11.77 10.33 1.30
C LEU A 133 12.41 11.72 1.43
N VAL A 134 13.72 11.83 1.23
CA VAL A 134 14.43 13.12 1.24
C VAL A 134 13.93 14.00 0.09
N ALA A 135 13.80 13.44 -1.12
CA ALA A 135 13.27 14.17 -2.27
C ALA A 135 11.83 14.65 -2.04
N ALA A 136 10.98 13.84 -1.39
CA ALA A 136 9.65 14.26 -1.01
C ALA A 136 9.72 15.51 -0.13
N ILE A 137 10.45 15.44 0.99
CA ILE A 137 10.57 16.55 1.96
C ILE A 137 11.09 17.82 1.27
N LEU A 138 12.12 17.71 0.45
CA LEU A 138 12.68 18.84 -0.31
C LEU A 138 11.67 19.40 -1.31
N THR A 139 10.91 18.54 -2.00
CA THR A 139 9.89 18.96 -2.95
C THR A 139 8.80 19.77 -2.25
N LYS A 140 8.30 19.31 -1.10
CA LYS A 140 7.30 20.06 -0.32
C LYS A 140 7.85 21.36 0.26
N GLY A 141 9.06 21.34 0.79
CA GLY A 141 9.65 22.52 1.45
C GLY A 141 10.13 23.61 0.49
N VAL A 142 10.61 23.22 -0.71
CA VAL A 142 11.32 24.14 -1.62
C VAL A 142 10.59 24.33 -2.94
N ILE A 143 10.07 23.26 -3.53
CA ILE A 143 9.53 23.28 -4.91
C ILE A 143 8.06 23.71 -4.92
N LEU A 144 7.23 23.17 -4.03
CA LEU A 144 5.80 23.49 -3.97
C LEU A 144 5.51 24.99 -3.75
N PRO A 145 6.22 25.73 -2.88
CA PRO A 145 5.98 27.18 -2.69
C PRO A 145 6.26 28.02 -3.94
N VAL A 146 7.04 27.52 -4.90
CA VAL A 146 7.40 28.21 -6.14
C VAL A 146 6.37 27.95 -7.26
N VAL A 147 5.60 26.87 -7.16
CA VAL A 147 4.64 26.45 -8.18
C VAL A 147 3.23 26.90 -7.78
N ASN A 148 2.67 27.91 -8.43
CA ASN A 148 1.35 28.48 -8.07
C ASN A 148 0.11 27.66 -8.50
N ASN A 149 0.26 26.48 -9.09
CA ASN A 149 -0.86 25.67 -9.59
C ASN A 149 -0.99 24.36 -8.81
N SER A 150 -2.10 24.20 -8.08
CA SER A 150 -2.37 23.06 -7.19
C SER A 150 -2.39 21.70 -7.91
N GLN A 151 -2.88 21.62 -9.15
CA GLN A 151 -2.85 20.35 -9.89
C GLN A 151 -1.41 19.95 -10.25
N ILE A 152 -0.60 20.93 -10.67
CA ILE A 152 0.81 20.71 -11.04
C ILE A 152 1.62 20.31 -9.79
N GLN A 153 1.29 20.90 -8.64
CA GLN A 153 1.92 20.57 -7.36
C GLN A 153 1.80 19.08 -7.02
N GLU A 154 0.62 18.46 -7.15
CA GLU A 154 0.42 17.04 -6.85
C GLU A 154 1.24 16.12 -7.79
N TYR A 155 1.28 16.43 -9.08
CA TYR A 155 2.09 15.66 -10.04
C TYR A 155 3.58 15.76 -9.74
N ILE A 156 4.07 16.95 -9.39
CA ILE A 156 5.47 17.16 -9.00
C ILE A 156 5.80 16.38 -7.72
N LEU A 157 4.89 16.42 -6.74
CA LEU A 157 5.00 15.71 -5.47
C LEU A 157 5.12 14.20 -5.66
N PHE A 158 4.49 13.66 -6.70
CA PHE A 158 4.59 12.25 -7.08
C PHE A 158 5.86 11.94 -7.89
N LEU A 159 6.12 12.72 -8.95
CA LEU A 159 7.15 12.41 -9.95
C LEU A 159 8.56 12.57 -9.41
N VAL A 160 8.86 13.68 -8.71
CA VAL A 160 10.22 13.96 -8.25
C VAL A 160 10.70 12.90 -7.24
N PRO A 161 9.95 12.58 -6.16
CA PRO A 161 10.35 11.53 -5.22
C PRO A 161 10.44 10.15 -5.86
N SER A 162 9.54 9.83 -6.80
CA SER A 162 9.58 8.55 -7.53
C SER A 162 10.85 8.41 -8.38
N ILE A 163 11.24 9.45 -9.11
CA ILE A 163 12.46 9.44 -9.94
C ILE A 163 13.69 9.36 -9.04
N CYS A 164 13.77 10.16 -7.98
CA CYS A 164 14.87 10.10 -7.02
C CYS A 164 14.98 8.72 -6.35
N SER A 165 13.84 8.13 -5.98
CA SER A 165 13.79 6.78 -5.40
C SER A 165 14.25 5.72 -6.40
N PHE A 166 13.83 5.80 -7.67
CA PHE A 166 14.26 4.90 -8.73
C PHE A 166 15.76 4.98 -9.00
N LEU A 167 16.30 6.21 -9.10
CA LEU A 167 17.73 6.42 -9.25
C LEU A 167 18.50 5.92 -8.02
N GLY A 168 18.02 6.18 -6.82
CA GLY A 168 18.60 5.67 -5.57
C GLY A 168 18.61 4.13 -5.52
N CYS A 169 17.53 3.48 -5.95
CA CYS A 169 17.44 2.04 -6.10
C CYS A 169 18.51 1.48 -7.03
N ILE A 170 18.67 2.09 -8.22
CA ILE A 170 19.66 1.68 -9.22
C ILE A 170 21.08 1.85 -8.68
N LEU A 171 21.41 3.06 -8.23
CA LEU A 171 22.75 3.38 -7.73
C LEU A 171 23.10 2.51 -6.52
N GLY A 172 22.18 2.40 -5.55
CA GLY A 172 22.36 1.57 -4.38
C GLY A 172 22.58 0.11 -4.72
N THR A 173 21.87 -0.44 -5.71
CA THR A 173 22.02 -1.84 -6.13
C THR A 173 23.37 -2.12 -6.79
N PHE A 174 23.86 -1.18 -7.62
CA PHE A 174 25.13 -1.36 -8.36
C PHE A 174 26.37 -1.04 -7.52
N PHE A 175 26.29 -0.10 -6.58
CA PHE A 175 27.41 0.24 -5.69
C PHE A 175 27.57 -0.69 -4.50
N THR A 176 26.64 -1.61 -4.27
CA THR A 176 26.69 -2.55 -3.14
C THR A 176 26.80 -4.01 -3.59
N PRO A 177 27.37 -4.88 -2.74
CA PRO A 177 27.53 -6.29 -3.06
C PRO A 177 26.19 -6.96 -3.35
N ALA A 178 26.21 -7.96 -4.23
CA ALA A 178 25.04 -8.78 -4.52
C ALA A 178 24.62 -9.56 -3.28
N THR A 179 23.31 -9.76 -3.12
CA THR A 179 22.78 -10.72 -2.14
C THR A 179 23.34 -12.12 -2.44
N ASN A 180 23.53 -12.93 -1.39
CA ASN A 180 23.99 -14.30 -1.53
C ASN A 180 23.10 -15.07 -2.53
N LEU A 181 23.74 -15.75 -3.49
CA LEU A 181 23.07 -16.54 -4.52
C LEU A 181 22.19 -17.65 -3.93
N GLU A 182 22.54 -18.21 -2.77
CA GLU A 182 21.73 -19.23 -2.10
C GLU A 182 20.37 -18.67 -1.67
N THR A 183 20.35 -17.46 -1.10
CA THR A 183 19.12 -16.76 -0.71
C THR A 183 18.25 -16.45 -1.92
N ILE A 184 18.87 -15.99 -3.02
CA ILE A 184 18.19 -15.69 -4.28
C ILE A 184 17.58 -16.95 -4.89
N ASP A 185 18.35 -18.05 -4.93
CA ASP A 185 17.91 -19.33 -5.49
C ASP A 185 16.77 -19.92 -4.63
N ASN A 186 16.84 -19.83 -3.30
CA ASN A 186 15.76 -20.25 -2.40
C ASN A 186 14.48 -19.41 -2.61
N PHE A 187 14.61 -18.09 -2.63
CA PHE A 187 13.50 -17.17 -2.89
C PHE A 187 12.80 -17.47 -4.21
N TYR A 188 13.56 -17.65 -5.29
CA TYR A 188 12.97 -17.93 -6.60
C TYR A 188 12.25 -19.29 -6.67
N ARG A 189 12.72 -20.31 -5.94
CA ARG A 189 12.08 -21.63 -5.89
C ARG A 189 10.75 -21.63 -5.15
N VAL A 190 10.65 -20.84 -4.09
CA VAL A 190 9.45 -20.72 -3.24
C VAL A 190 8.43 -19.78 -3.87
N THR A 191 8.86 -18.57 -4.23
CA THR A 191 7.96 -17.48 -4.67
C THR A 191 7.66 -17.52 -6.16
N ARG A 192 8.59 -18.02 -6.99
CA ARG A 192 8.46 -18.09 -8.46
C ARG A 192 7.99 -16.78 -9.13
N PRO A 193 8.53 -15.61 -8.77
CA PRO A 193 8.04 -14.35 -9.33
C PRO A 193 8.30 -14.26 -10.84
N PHE A 194 7.40 -13.57 -11.55
CA PHE A 194 7.67 -13.13 -12.92
C PHE A 194 8.57 -11.87 -12.93
N GLY A 195 9.17 -11.55 -14.08
CA GLY A 195 10.11 -10.42 -14.23
C GLY A 195 11.49 -10.83 -14.76
N PHE A 196 12.51 -10.03 -14.43
CA PHE A 196 13.89 -10.19 -14.88
C PHE A 196 14.63 -11.27 -14.08
N TRP A 197 14.11 -12.48 -14.02
CA TRP A 197 14.68 -13.59 -13.24
C TRP A 197 15.38 -14.66 -14.09
N GLU A 198 15.72 -14.33 -15.34
CA GLU A 198 16.26 -15.29 -16.30
C GLU A 198 17.57 -15.94 -15.85
N VAL A 199 18.45 -15.18 -15.18
CA VAL A 199 19.75 -15.64 -14.66
C VAL A 199 19.57 -16.79 -13.66
N VAL A 200 18.55 -16.71 -12.80
CA VAL A 200 18.25 -17.73 -11.79
C VAL A 200 17.44 -18.86 -12.41
N ARG A 201 16.44 -18.53 -13.25
CA ARG A 201 15.57 -19.49 -13.92
C ARG A 201 16.34 -20.49 -14.78
N LYS A 202 17.36 -20.03 -15.52
CA LYS A 202 18.19 -20.88 -16.39
C LYS A 202 18.96 -21.97 -15.65
N LYS A 203 19.17 -21.83 -14.33
CA LYS A 203 19.81 -22.87 -13.50
C LYS A 203 18.88 -24.05 -13.18
N LEU A 204 17.57 -23.91 -13.37
CA LEU A 204 16.60 -24.95 -13.04
C LEU A 204 16.46 -25.98 -14.18
N PRO A 205 16.05 -27.23 -13.90
CA PRO A 205 15.69 -28.20 -14.92
C PRO A 205 14.61 -27.69 -15.89
N THR A 206 14.71 -28.04 -17.18
CA THR A 206 13.83 -27.53 -18.25
C THR A 206 12.34 -27.80 -18.01
N ASN A 207 12.00 -28.94 -17.39
CA ASN A 207 10.62 -29.28 -17.03
C ASN A 207 10.03 -28.31 -15.97
N ILE A 208 10.84 -27.87 -15.00
CA ILE A 208 10.43 -26.92 -13.97
C ILE A 208 10.34 -25.51 -14.58
N GLN A 209 11.28 -25.14 -15.45
CA GLN A 209 11.24 -23.85 -16.14
C GLN A 209 9.93 -23.67 -16.93
N ALA A 210 9.52 -24.70 -17.68
CA ALA A 210 8.28 -24.65 -18.45
C ALA A 210 7.03 -24.51 -17.57
N LYS A 211 6.99 -25.19 -16.41
CA LYS A 211 5.90 -25.05 -15.43
C LYS A 211 5.81 -23.63 -14.88
N ILE A 212 6.94 -23.07 -14.43
CA ILE A 212 7.02 -21.70 -13.91
C ILE A 212 6.63 -20.68 -14.98
N GLN A 213 7.05 -20.86 -16.24
CA GLN A 213 6.65 -19.96 -17.32
C GLN A 213 5.14 -19.99 -17.59
N ALA A 214 4.53 -21.19 -17.54
CA ALA A 214 3.08 -21.31 -17.70
C ALA A 214 2.32 -20.68 -16.53
N GLU A 215 2.83 -20.80 -15.31
CA GLU A 215 2.34 -20.12 -14.09
C GLU A 215 2.43 -18.60 -14.23
N ASN A 216 3.63 -18.08 -14.49
CA ASN A 216 3.87 -16.65 -14.69
C ASN A 216 3.00 -16.02 -15.79
N LYS A 217 2.77 -16.75 -16.90
CA LYS A 217 1.89 -16.27 -17.97
C LYS A 217 0.45 -16.11 -17.49
N ARG A 218 -0.04 -17.05 -16.68
CA ARG A 218 -1.38 -16.97 -16.07
C ARG A 218 -1.46 -15.82 -15.08
N ASP A 219 -0.44 -15.63 -14.23
CA ASP A 219 -0.43 -14.55 -13.24
C ASP A 219 -0.41 -13.17 -13.88
N ILE A 220 0.36 -12.99 -14.97
CA ILE A 220 0.37 -11.73 -15.74
C ILE A 220 -1.02 -11.49 -16.34
N MET A 221 -1.63 -12.49 -16.98
CA MET A 221 -2.98 -12.37 -17.54
C MET A 221 -4.02 -12.06 -16.46
N ALA A 222 -3.95 -12.74 -15.32
CA ALA A 222 -4.82 -12.52 -14.18
C ALA A 222 -4.67 -11.10 -13.64
N THR A 223 -3.45 -10.59 -13.53
CA THR A 223 -3.17 -9.22 -13.07
C THR A 223 -3.84 -8.18 -13.98
N LEU A 224 -3.75 -8.36 -15.30
CA LEU A 224 -4.39 -7.47 -16.28
C LEU A 224 -5.93 -7.47 -16.18
N ILE A 225 -6.54 -8.57 -15.74
CA ILE A 225 -7.99 -8.68 -15.52
C ILE A 225 -8.38 -8.18 -14.12
N ALA A 226 -7.54 -8.44 -13.11
CA ALA A 226 -7.81 -8.11 -11.71
C ALA A 226 -7.85 -6.60 -11.46
N ILE A 227 -6.98 -5.82 -12.11
CA ILE A 227 -6.96 -4.36 -11.98
C ILE A 227 -8.30 -3.73 -12.41
N PRO A 228 -8.80 -3.93 -13.65
CA PRO A 228 -10.10 -3.40 -14.04
C PRO A 228 -11.24 -4.05 -13.23
N TRP A 229 -11.12 -5.32 -12.83
CA TRP A 229 -12.12 -5.97 -11.98
C TRP A 229 -12.29 -5.23 -10.64
N GLN A 230 -11.19 -4.84 -9.99
CA GLN A 230 -11.22 -4.09 -8.73
C GLN A 230 -11.78 -2.68 -8.92
N LEU A 231 -11.40 -1.99 -10.01
CA LEU A 231 -11.93 -0.67 -10.34
C LEU A 231 -13.44 -0.71 -10.61
N VAL A 232 -13.90 -1.70 -11.37
CA VAL A 232 -15.33 -1.90 -11.68
C VAL A 232 -16.11 -2.21 -10.41
N LEU A 233 -15.60 -3.06 -9.53
CA LEU A 233 -16.24 -3.36 -8.24
C LEU A 233 -16.44 -2.09 -7.40
N PHE A 234 -15.41 -1.25 -7.33
CA PHE A 234 -15.48 0.03 -6.61
C PHE A 234 -16.48 1.00 -7.24
N LEU A 235 -16.37 1.23 -8.55
CA LEU A 235 -17.27 2.13 -9.29
C LEU A 235 -18.73 1.65 -9.24
N MET A 236 -18.95 0.34 -9.31
CA MET A 236 -20.29 -0.26 -9.22
C MET A 236 -20.95 0.11 -7.88
N GLY A 237 -20.21 0.04 -6.76
CA GLY A 237 -20.71 0.48 -5.46
C GLY A 237 -21.08 1.97 -5.43
N MET A 238 -20.27 2.83 -6.06
CA MET A 238 -20.57 4.26 -6.18
C MET A 238 -21.82 4.53 -7.02
N MET A 239 -21.98 3.85 -8.17
CA MET A 239 -23.15 4.04 -9.05
C MET A 239 -24.45 3.59 -8.38
N LEU A 240 -24.39 2.51 -7.59
CA LEU A 240 -25.50 2.07 -6.76
C LEU A 240 -25.92 3.16 -5.76
N MET A 241 -24.94 3.75 -5.06
CA MET A 241 -25.18 4.82 -4.10
C MET A 241 -25.74 6.09 -4.75
N MET A 242 -25.23 6.48 -5.93
CA MET A 242 -25.71 7.62 -6.70
C MET A 242 -27.05 7.35 -7.42
N LYS A 243 -27.63 6.16 -7.27
CA LYS A 243 -28.87 5.72 -7.93
C LYS A 243 -28.80 5.80 -9.47
N GLN A 244 -27.61 5.64 -10.04
CA GLN A 244 -27.40 5.59 -11.49
C GLN A 244 -27.54 4.14 -11.98
N TRP A 245 -28.79 3.69 -12.12
CA TRP A 245 -29.13 2.29 -12.39
C TRP A 245 -28.58 1.77 -13.73
N ASP A 246 -28.53 2.61 -14.76
CA ASP A 246 -28.02 2.23 -16.09
C ASP A 246 -26.52 1.91 -16.01
N ASN A 247 -25.74 2.82 -15.42
CA ASN A 247 -24.30 2.66 -15.22
C ASN A 247 -24.00 1.47 -14.30
N PHE A 248 -24.82 1.28 -13.25
CA PHE A 248 -24.71 0.13 -12.36
C PHE A 248 -24.91 -1.19 -13.12
N GLY A 249 -25.93 -1.27 -13.99
CA GLY A 249 -26.21 -2.47 -14.79
C GLY A 249 -25.06 -2.83 -15.73
N ILE A 250 -24.46 -1.83 -16.40
CA ILE A 250 -23.30 -2.01 -17.27
C ILE A 250 -22.09 -2.51 -16.46
N LEU A 251 -21.78 -1.85 -15.33
CA LEU A 251 -20.65 -2.24 -14.49
C LEU A 251 -20.84 -3.62 -13.86
N LEU A 252 -22.07 -4.00 -13.49
CA LEU A 252 -22.38 -5.34 -12.99
C LEU A 252 -22.10 -6.42 -14.04
N LEU A 253 -22.47 -6.17 -15.30
CA LEU A 253 -22.19 -7.09 -16.41
C LEU A 253 -20.67 -7.23 -16.60
N ILE A 254 -19.94 -6.11 -16.66
CA ILE A 254 -18.47 -6.11 -16.78
C ILE A 254 -17.84 -6.86 -15.60
N PHE A 255 -18.32 -6.62 -14.38
CA PHE A 255 -17.84 -7.30 -13.17
C PHE A 255 -18.02 -8.81 -13.27
N ILE A 256 -19.17 -9.29 -13.72
CA ILE A 256 -19.44 -10.72 -13.93
C ILE A 256 -18.49 -11.31 -14.98
N LEU A 257 -18.34 -10.64 -16.13
CA LEU A 257 -17.43 -11.10 -17.20
C LEU A 257 -15.97 -11.19 -16.73
N LEU A 258 -15.49 -10.16 -16.02
CA LEU A 258 -14.14 -10.16 -15.46
C LEU A 258 -13.98 -11.22 -14.36
N SER A 259 -15.01 -11.47 -13.55
CA SER A 259 -15.01 -12.54 -12.55
C SER A 259 -14.89 -13.93 -13.20
N ILE A 260 -15.62 -14.16 -14.29
CA ILE A 260 -15.50 -15.39 -15.09
C ILE A 260 -14.09 -15.50 -15.69
N GLY A 261 -13.55 -14.40 -16.21
CA GLY A 261 -12.17 -14.34 -16.70
C GLY A 261 -11.16 -14.76 -15.63
N LEU A 262 -11.22 -14.15 -14.43
CA LEU A 262 -10.36 -14.48 -13.30
C LEU A 262 -10.52 -15.93 -12.83
N TYR A 263 -11.74 -16.47 -12.87
CA TYR A 263 -11.97 -17.85 -12.53
C TYR A 263 -11.15 -18.80 -13.42
N PHE A 264 -11.16 -18.56 -14.73
CA PHE A 264 -10.43 -19.39 -15.69
C PHE A 264 -8.93 -19.10 -15.74
N THR A 265 -8.49 -17.86 -15.53
CA THR A 265 -7.05 -17.53 -15.61
C THR A 265 -6.30 -17.84 -14.32
N TRP A 266 -6.95 -17.68 -13.16
CA TRP A 266 -6.29 -17.75 -11.85
C TRP A 266 -6.94 -18.79 -10.93
N PHE A 267 -8.22 -18.64 -10.59
CA PHE A 267 -8.86 -19.44 -9.53
C PHE A 267 -8.80 -20.95 -9.77
N LYS A 268 -9.00 -21.39 -11.02
CA LYS A 268 -8.96 -22.81 -11.40
C LYS A 268 -7.58 -23.47 -11.19
N TYR A 269 -6.51 -22.69 -11.20
CA TYR A 269 -5.13 -23.15 -11.16
C TYR A 269 -4.45 -22.91 -9.82
N LEU A 270 -5.15 -22.32 -8.85
CA LEU A 270 -4.69 -22.27 -7.46
C LEU A 270 -4.51 -23.70 -6.95
N GLU A 271 -3.27 -24.05 -6.58
CA GLU A 271 -3.01 -25.31 -5.89
C GLU A 271 -3.85 -25.32 -4.62
N LYS A 272 -4.61 -26.41 -4.42
CA LYS A 272 -5.29 -26.63 -3.14
C LYS A 272 -4.20 -26.85 -2.09
N ILE A 273 -4.01 -25.85 -1.24
CA ILE A 273 -3.18 -25.93 -0.03
C ILE A 273 -3.78 -26.95 0.93
#